data_AF-A6ID33-F1
#
_entry.id   AF-A6ID33-F1
#
_cell.length_a   1.000
_cell.length_b   1.000
_cell.length_c   1.000
_cell.angle_alpha   90.00
_cell.angle_beta   90.00
_cell.angle_gamma   90.00
#
_symmetry.space_group_name_H-M   'P 1'
#
loop_
_entity.id
_entity.type
_entity.pdbx_description
1 polymer ?
#
loop_
_entity_poly.entity_id
_entity_poly.type
_entity_poly.pdbx_seq_one_letter_code
_entity_poly.pdbx_strand_id
1 'polypeptide(L)'
;MTEAPEQYEPMVSATWRPIQADDTSATVPKAPMRFYVPHVSVSFGPGGQLICVSPNSPADGQTALVEVHSMEVILNDFEDQEEMRAFPGPLIREDIHKVDIMTFCQKKAAQCLKSETPGSRDSALLWQLLVLLCRQNGSMVGSDIAELLMQDCKKLEKYKRQPPVANLINLTDEDWPVLSSGTRNLLTGEIPLNVDTPAQIVEKFTNLLYYGRKKEALEWAMKNHLWGHALFLASKMDPRTYNWVMSGFTTTLALNDPLQTLFQLMSGRIPQAATSRVFEICNN
;
A
#
# COMPACT_ATOMS: atom_id res chain seq x y z
N MET A 1 16.07 -2.35 54.69
CA MET A 1 14.90 -2.95 54.02
C MET A 1 15.33 -3.18 52.60
N THR A 2 15.74 -4.40 52.31
CA THR A 2 16.43 -4.79 51.08
C THR A 2 15.54 -5.87 50.48
N GLU A 3 14.78 -5.51 49.45
CA GLU A 3 13.92 -6.46 48.72
C GLU A 3 14.81 -7.42 47.92
N ALA A 4 14.60 -8.71 48.14
CA ALA A 4 15.22 -9.80 47.38
C ALA A 4 14.50 -9.96 46.04
N PRO A 5 15.21 -10.29 44.94
CA PRO A 5 14.56 -10.58 43.68
C PRO A 5 14.00 -12.01 43.69
N GLU A 6 12.72 -12.15 43.37
CA GLU A 6 12.08 -13.45 43.13
C GLU A 6 12.77 -14.16 41.96
N GLN A 7 13.40 -15.28 42.24
CA GLN A 7 13.92 -16.20 41.23
C GLN A 7 12.75 -16.91 40.56
N TYR A 8 12.54 -16.61 39.29
CA TYR A 8 11.64 -17.36 38.41
C TYR A 8 12.28 -18.71 38.10
N GLU A 9 11.80 -19.79 38.72
CA GLU A 9 12.21 -21.15 38.35
C GLU A 9 11.63 -21.50 36.97
N PRO A 10 12.45 -21.90 35.99
CA PRO A 10 11.93 -22.38 34.73
C PRO A 10 11.25 -23.72 34.96
N MET A 11 9.96 -23.82 34.60
CA MET A 11 9.22 -25.08 34.52
C MET A 11 10.06 -26.10 33.75
N VAL A 12 10.59 -27.08 34.48
CA VAL A 12 11.36 -28.20 33.94
C VAL A 12 10.47 -28.89 32.91
N SER A 13 10.88 -28.80 31.64
CA SER A 13 10.23 -29.53 30.55
C SER A 13 10.14 -31.00 30.95
N ALA A 14 8.91 -31.53 30.98
CA ALA A 14 8.63 -32.92 31.26
C ALA A 14 9.37 -33.79 30.22
N THR A 15 10.59 -34.17 30.58
CA THR A 15 11.45 -35.02 29.79
C THR A 15 10.80 -36.39 29.82
N TRP A 16 10.21 -36.79 28.69
CA TRP A 16 9.69 -38.14 28.53
C TRP A 16 10.81 -39.14 28.88
N ARG A 17 10.60 -39.89 29.96
CA ARG A 17 11.44 -41.05 30.30
C ARG A 17 10.65 -42.31 29.94
N PRO A 18 11.24 -43.26 29.20
CA PRO A 18 10.65 -44.59 29.09
C PRO A 18 10.55 -45.18 30.50
N ILE A 19 9.35 -45.60 30.89
CA ILE A 19 9.17 -46.37 32.11
C ILE A 19 9.96 -47.66 31.91
N GLN A 20 11.06 -47.84 32.66
CA GLN A 20 11.69 -49.15 32.74
C GLN A 20 10.67 -50.08 33.41
N ALA A 21 10.18 -51.03 32.63
CA ALA A 21 9.41 -52.13 33.17
C ALA A 21 10.36 -53.00 33.98
N ASP A 22 10.30 -52.88 35.31
CA ASP A 22 10.82 -53.93 36.17
C ASP A 22 10.00 -55.20 35.88
N ASP A 23 10.70 -56.26 35.50
CA ASP A 23 10.16 -57.60 35.37
C ASP A 23 9.58 -58.04 36.72
N THR A 24 8.27 -57.87 36.93
CA THR A 24 7.52 -58.70 37.87
C THR A 24 6.00 -58.59 37.65
N SER A 25 5.41 -59.70 37.19
CA SER A 25 4.00 -60.09 37.31
C SER A 25 2.95 -59.22 36.60
N ALA A 26 2.35 -59.80 35.56
CA ALA A 26 1.16 -59.32 34.86
C ALA A 26 0.02 -58.94 35.84
N THR A 27 -0.12 -57.65 36.13
CA THR A 27 -1.25 -57.10 36.88
C THR A 27 -2.23 -56.45 35.90
N VAL A 28 -3.46 -56.96 35.87
CA VAL A 28 -4.56 -56.39 35.09
C VAL A 28 -4.77 -54.91 35.46
N PRO A 29 -4.86 -53.98 34.49
CA PRO A 29 -5.00 -52.55 34.79
C PRO A 29 -6.31 -52.26 35.55
N LYS A 30 -6.21 -51.70 36.76
CA LYS A 30 -7.35 -51.32 37.63
C LYS A 30 -8.04 -50.00 37.24
N ALA A 31 -7.61 -49.34 36.16
CA ALA A 31 -8.18 -48.08 35.68
C ALA A 31 -8.84 -48.28 34.30
N PRO A 32 -10.05 -47.73 34.06
CA PRO A 32 -10.70 -47.84 32.76
C PRO A 32 -9.85 -47.15 31.69
N MET A 33 -9.64 -47.84 30.57
CA MET A 33 -8.88 -47.30 29.45
C MET A 33 -9.65 -46.13 28.81
N ARG A 34 -8.95 -45.03 28.55
CA ARG A 34 -9.51 -43.87 27.84
C ARG A 34 -9.83 -44.18 26.38
N PHE A 35 -9.09 -45.10 25.78
CA PHE A 35 -9.27 -45.57 24.41
C PHE A 35 -9.16 -47.10 24.38
N TYR A 36 -10.07 -47.78 23.69
CA TYR A 36 -10.15 -49.24 23.63
C TYR A 36 -9.55 -49.83 22.34
N VAL A 37 -9.05 -48.98 21.45
CA VAL A 37 -8.50 -49.36 20.14
C VAL A 37 -7.06 -48.85 20.03
N PRO A 38 -6.10 -49.68 19.56
CA PRO A 38 -4.77 -49.21 19.23
C PRO A 38 -4.80 -48.04 18.24
N HIS A 39 -3.97 -47.03 18.45
CA HIS A 39 -3.89 -45.85 17.59
C HIS A 39 -2.45 -45.59 17.17
N VAL A 40 -2.30 -44.90 16.03
CA VAL A 40 -1.00 -44.42 15.57
C VAL A 40 -0.53 -43.33 16.53
N SER A 41 0.75 -43.38 16.92
CA SER A 41 1.41 -42.28 17.61
C SER A 41 2.45 -41.66 16.68
N VAL A 42 2.42 -40.34 16.53
CA VAL A 42 3.39 -39.60 15.71
C VAL A 42 4.08 -38.55 16.56
N SER A 43 5.40 -38.45 16.46
CA SER A 43 6.20 -37.44 17.16
C SER A 43 7.32 -36.90 16.28
N PHE A 44 7.69 -35.63 16.48
CA PHE A 44 8.82 -35.01 15.80
C PHE A 44 10.10 -35.23 16.60
N GLY A 45 11.11 -35.77 15.93
CA GLY A 45 12.46 -35.95 16.44
C GLY A 45 13.40 -34.82 16.02
N PRO A 46 14.58 -34.74 16.66
CA PRO A 46 15.62 -33.79 16.28
C PRO A 46 16.08 -34.02 14.83
N GLY A 47 16.52 -32.96 14.16
CA GLY A 47 17.05 -33.05 12.79
C GLY A 47 15.99 -33.33 11.71
N GLY A 48 14.71 -33.02 11.97
CA GLY A 48 13.64 -33.20 10.99
C GLY A 48 13.19 -34.65 10.83
N GLN A 49 13.30 -35.46 11.89
CA GLN A 49 12.79 -36.83 11.88
C GLN A 49 11.32 -36.87 12.30
N LEU A 50 10.55 -37.78 11.72
CA LEU A 50 9.18 -38.08 12.12
C LEU A 50 9.11 -39.54 12.55
N ILE A 51 8.80 -39.76 13.82
CA ILE A 51 8.68 -41.09 14.41
C ILE A 51 7.20 -41.47 14.41
N CYS A 52 6.88 -42.56 13.72
CA CYS A 52 5.53 -43.11 13.64
C CYS A 52 5.52 -44.50 14.31
N VAL A 53 4.66 -44.68 15.31
CA VAL A 53 4.43 -45.97 15.95
C VAL A 53 3.10 -46.50 15.46
N SER A 54 3.14 -47.61 14.73
CA SER A 54 1.94 -48.23 14.17
C SER A 54 1.05 -48.82 15.28
N PRO A 55 -0.27 -48.89 15.06
CA PRO A 55 -1.20 -49.44 16.05
C PRO A 55 -0.88 -50.92 16.24
N ASN A 56 -0.46 -51.30 17.45
CA ASN A 56 -0.11 -52.68 17.79
C ASN A 56 -0.79 -53.08 19.10
N SER A 57 -1.02 -54.39 19.28
CA SER A 57 -1.58 -54.97 20.50
C SER A 57 -0.49 -55.69 21.31
N PRO A 58 0.16 -55.03 22.29
CA PRO A 58 1.22 -55.67 23.09
C PRO A 58 0.72 -56.88 23.87
N ALA A 59 -0.57 -56.88 24.25
CA ALA A 59 -1.22 -57.99 24.96
C ALA A 59 -1.31 -59.27 24.12
N ASP A 60 -1.32 -59.16 22.79
CA ASP A 60 -1.33 -60.28 21.86
C ASP A 60 0.09 -60.71 21.44
N GLY A 61 1.12 -60.19 22.13
CA GLY A 61 2.53 -60.45 21.81
C GLY A 61 3.04 -59.73 20.56
N GLN A 62 2.29 -58.77 20.01
CA GLN A 62 2.74 -58.00 18.86
C GLN A 62 3.83 -57.00 19.28
N THR A 63 4.99 -57.07 18.64
CA THR A 63 6.07 -56.08 18.82
C THR A 63 5.67 -54.75 18.21
N ALA A 64 5.88 -53.64 18.93
CA ALA A 64 5.64 -52.30 18.39
C ALA A 64 6.58 -52.02 17.21
N LEU A 65 6.00 -51.87 16.00
CA LEU A 65 6.73 -51.39 14.83
C LEU A 65 6.90 -49.88 14.92
N VAL A 66 8.15 -49.43 14.92
CA VAL A 66 8.52 -48.01 14.91
C VAL A 66 9.12 -47.69 13.55
N GLU A 67 8.47 -46.79 12.83
CA GLU A 67 8.96 -46.25 11.57
C GLU A 67 9.61 -44.88 11.82
N VAL A 68 10.78 -44.67 11.23
CA VAL A 68 11.48 -43.39 11.29
C VAL A 68 11.55 -42.82 9.90
N HIS A 69 10.87 -41.70 9.70
CA HIS A 69 10.79 -41.00 8.42
C HIS A 69 11.61 -39.71 8.45
N SER A 70 12.19 -39.32 7.31
CA SER A 70 12.82 -38.00 7.15
C SER A 70 11.80 -37.00 6.62
N MET A 71 11.58 -35.91 7.35
CA MET A 71 10.71 -34.83 6.89
C MET A 71 11.22 -34.20 5.60
N GLU A 72 12.54 -34.17 5.37
CA GLU A 72 13.09 -33.66 4.11
C GLU A 72 12.65 -34.49 2.91
N VAL A 73 12.56 -35.80 3.07
CA VAL A 73 12.11 -36.72 2.01
C VAL A 73 10.60 -36.57 1.80
N ILE A 74 9.82 -36.51 2.88
CA ILE A 74 8.37 -36.31 2.82
C ILE A 74 8.03 -34.99 2.13
N LEU A 75 8.78 -33.92 2.45
CA LEU A 75 8.53 -32.57 1.95
C LEU A 75 9.19 -32.28 0.60
N ASN A 76 9.95 -33.23 0.04
CA ASN A 76 10.81 -32.95 -1.11
C ASN A 76 10.04 -32.49 -2.36
N ASP A 77 8.80 -32.94 -2.52
CA ASP A 77 7.97 -32.64 -3.69
C ASP A 77 7.12 -31.37 -3.52
N PHE A 78 7.20 -30.70 -2.37
CA PHE A 78 6.46 -29.46 -2.10
C PHE A 78 7.21 -28.24 -2.65
N GLU A 79 6.50 -27.37 -3.36
CA GLU A 79 7.07 -26.15 -3.93
C GLU A 79 7.69 -25.24 -2.87
N ASP A 80 7.09 -25.17 -1.67
CA ASP A 80 7.59 -24.38 -0.54
C ASP A 80 8.98 -24.82 -0.08
N GLN A 81 9.28 -26.12 -0.15
CA GLN A 81 10.57 -26.69 0.24
C GLN A 81 11.65 -26.30 -0.77
N GLU A 82 11.33 -26.34 -2.06
CA GLU A 82 12.21 -25.89 -3.14
C GLU A 82 12.44 -24.37 -3.07
N GLU A 83 11.41 -23.59 -2.74
CA GLU A 83 11.53 -22.15 -2.53
C GLU A 83 12.47 -21.83 -1.36
N MET A 84 12.33 -22.53 -0.23
CA MET A 84 13.20 -22.36 0.93
C MET A 84 14.65 -22.74 0.63
N ARG A 85 14.89 -23.82 -0.14
CA ARG A 85 16.23 -24.22 -0.59
C ARG A 85 16.85 -23.22 -1.57
N ALA A 86 16.04 -22.59 -2.41
CA ALA A 86 16.49 -21.60 -3.38
C ALA A 86 16.91 -20.27 -2.74
N PHE A 87 16.51 -20.00 -1.50
CA PHE A 87 16.91 -18.81 -0.76
C PHE A 87 18.44 -18.84 -0.51
N PRO A 88 19.17 -17.73 -0.70
CA PRO A 88 20.64 -17.68 -0.64
C PRO A 88 21.25 -17.87 0.76
N GLY A 89 20.51 -18.46 1.70
CA GLY A 89 20.94 -18.70 3.07
C GLY A 89 20.85 -17.46 3.97
N PRO A 90 21.31 -17.56 5.23
CA PRO A 90 21.24 -16.47 6.18
C PRO A 90 21.99 -15.23 5.67
N LEU A 91 21.28 -14.13 5.46
CA LEU A 91 21.82 -12.91 4.83
C LEU A 91 22.94 -12.22 5.65
N ILE A 92 23.17 -12.65 6.88
CA ILE A 92 24.24 -12.18 7.77
C ILE A 92 25.59 -12.84 7.49
N ARG A 93 25.65 -13.87 6.63
CA ARG A 93 26.90 -14.56 6.34
C ARG A 93 27.84 -13.66 5.54
N GLU A 94 29.13 -13.73 5.87
CA GLU A 94 30.18 -12.91 5.23
C GLU A 94 30.42 -13.28 3.76
N ASP A 95 30.03 -14.49 3.34
CA ASP A 95 30.21 -15.00 1.98
C ASP A 95 29.11 -14.59 0.99
N ILE A 96 28.03 -13.95 1.47
CA ILE A 96 26.93 -13.52 0.60
C ILE A 96 27.22 -12.12 0.07
N HIS A 97 27.32 -11.99 -1.25
CA HIS A 97 27.48 -10.68 -1.87
C HIS A 97 26.13 -10.03 -2.15
N LYS A 98 26.10 -8.69 -2.05
CA LYS A 98 24.94 -7.87 -2.41
C LYS A 98 24.40 -8.18 -3.81
N VAL A 99 25.28 -8.52 -4.76
CA VAL A 99 24.90 -8.88 -6.13
C VAL A 99 24.04 -10.14 -6.14
N ASP A 100 24.37 -11.15 -5.34
CA ASP A 100 23.64 -12.42 -5.30
C ASP A 100 22.22 -12.22 -4.77
N ILE A 101 22.06 -11.40 -3.73
CA ILE A 101 20.75 -11.02 -3.19
C ILE A 101 19.93 -10.26 -4.25
N MET A 102 20.56 -9.30 -4.93
CA MET A 102 19.88 -8.55 -6.00
C MET A 102 19.45 -9.47 -7.15
N THR A 103 20.30 -10.41 -7.57
CA THR A 103 19.99 -11.39 -8.62
C THR A 103 18.86 -12.33 -8.18
N PHE A 104 18.85 -12.77 -6.92
CA PHE A 104 17.76 -13.56 -6.35
C PHE A 104 16.43 -12.79 -6.40
N CYS A 105 16.39 -11.55 -5.92
CA CYS A 105 15.19 -10.70 -5.97
C CYS A 105 14.72 -10.44 -7.41
N GLN A 106 15.65 -10.23 -8.35
CA GLN A 106 15.33 -10.08 -9.78
C GLN A 106 14.69 -11.35 -10.36
N LYS A 107 15.21 -12.53 -10.02
CA LYS A 107 14.65 -13.82 -10.43
C LYS A 107 13.22 -13.97 -9.89
N LYS A 108 12.99 -13.65 -8.62
CA LYS A 108 11.66 -13.69 -7.99
C LYS A 108 10.69 -12.70 -8.64
N ALA A 109 11.11 -11.46 -8.89
CA ALA A 109 10.30 -10.49 -9.63
C ALA A 109 9.88 -11.02 -11.01
N ALA A 110 10.82 -11.60 -11.76
CA ALA A 110 10.55 -12.18 -13.07
C ALA A 110 9.63 -13.41 -13.02
N GLN A 111 9.71 -14.23 -11.96
CA GLN A 111 8.79 -15.34 -11.74
C GLN A 111 7.38 -14.85 -11.43
N CYS A 112 7.23 -13.83 -10.58
CA CYS A 112 5.94 -13.21 -10.30
C CYS A 112 5.31 -12.63 -11.57
N LEU A 113 6.08 -11.93 -12.42
CA LEU A 113 5.57 -11.40 -13.69
C LEU A 113 5.13 -12.49 -14.69
N LYS A 114 5.71 -13.69 -14.62
CA LYS A 114 5.32 -14.84 -15.46
C LYS A 114 4.10 -15.58 -14.91
N SER A 115 3.81 -15.45 -13.63
CA SER A 115 2.64 -16.05 -12.99
C SER A 115 1.40 -15.22 -13.31
N GLU A 116 0.34 -15.86 -13.79
CA GLU A 116 -0.96 -15.22 -14.05
C GLU A 116 -1.87 -15.19 -12.81
N THR A 117 -1.31 -15.39 -11.62
CA THR A 117 -2.06 -15.36 -10.36
C THR A 117 -2.55 -13.93 -10.03
N PRO A 118 -3.73 -13.79 -9.39
CA PRO A 118 -4.18 -12.50 -8.89
C PRO A 118 -3.13 -11.91 -7.92
N GLY A 119 -2.68 -10.67 -8.16
CA GLY A 119 -1.66 -10.01 -7.33
C GLY A 119 -0.21 -10.35 -7.68
N SER A 120 0.03 -11.09 -8.77
CA SER A 120 1.39 -11.42 -9.23
C SER A 120 2.20 -10.16 -9.61
N ARG A 121 1.54 -9.15 -10.19
CA ARG A 121 2.13 -7.85 -10.51
C ARG A 121 2.53 -7.07 -9.26
N ASP A 122 1.66 -7.03 -8.26
CA ASP A 122 1.92 -6.33 -6.99
C ASP A 122 3.10 -6.99 -6.26
N SER A 123 3.13 -8.33 -6.26
CA SER A 123 4.26 -9.11 -5.72
C SER A 123 5.55 -8.83 -6.47
N ALA A 124 5.51 -8.72 -7.80
CA ALA A 124 6.67 -8.36 -8.61
C ALA A 124 7.19 -6.95 -8.27
N LEU A 125 6.32 -5.98 -8.05
CA LEU A 125 6.70 -4.62 -7.63
C LEU A 125 7.40 -4.63 -6.27
N LEU A 126 6.94 -5.43 -5.31
CA LEU A 126 7.61 -5.58 -4.02
C LEU A 126 9.02 -6.15 -4.19
N TRP A 127 9.22 -7.15 -5.05
CA TRP A 127 10.55 -7.68 -5.34
C TRP A 127 11.45 -6.66 -6.04
N GLN A 128 10.90 -5.86 -6.96
CA GLN A 128 11.66 -4.78 -7.61
C GLN A 128 12.03 -3.66 -6.62
N LEU A 129 11.15 -3.36 -5.65
CA LEU A 129 11.44 -2.43 -4.56
C LEU A 129 12.61 -2.93 -3.70
N LEU A 130 12.65 -4.22 -3.38
CA LEU A 130 13.78 -4.83 -2.68
C LEU A 130 15.08 -4.70 -3.48
N VAL A 131 15.04 -4.89 -4.80
CA VAL A 131 16.21 -4.66 -5.67
C VAL A 131 16.70 -3.21 -5.59
N LEU A 132 15.79 -2.23 -5.62
CA LEU A 132 16.15 -0.82 -5.48
C LEU A 132 16.77 -0.50 -4.12
N LEU A 133 16.17 -1.01 -3.03
CA LEU A 133 16.69 -0.86 -1.67
C LEU A 133 18.08 -1.45 -1.53
N CYS A 134 18.29 -2.67 -2.03
CA CYS A 134 19.61 -3.29 -2.05
C CYS A 134 20.58 -2.42 -2.86
N ARG A 135 20.22 -2.05 -4.10
CA ARG A 135 21.07 -1.26 -5.00
C ARG A 135 21.51 0.06 -4.37
N GLN A 136 20.60 0.78 -3.72
CA GLN A 136 20.82 2.10 -3.13
C GLN A 136 21.21 2.06 -1.64
N ASN A 137 21.49 0.87 -1.08
CA ASN A 137 21.84 0.69 0.35
C ASN A 137 20.80 1.32 1.30
N GLY A 138 19.51 1.21 0.95
CA GLY A 138 18.40 1.80 1.71
C GLY A 138 18.20 3.31 1.51
N SER A 139 19.06 4.00 0.77
CA SER A 139 18.93 5.44 0.51
C SER A 139 18.13 5.71 -0.77
N MET A 140 16.79 5.66 -0.68
CA MET A 140 15.90 5.96 -1.81
C MET A 140 15.17 7.28 -1.64
N VAL A 141 14.87 7.94 -2.76
CA VAL A 141 14.05 9.16 -2.81
C VAL A 141 12.66 8.80 -3.36
N GLY A 142 11.65 9.62 -3.07
CA GLY A 142 10.30 9.43 -3.58
C GLY A 142 10.22 9.32 -5.11
N SER A 143 11.17 9.91 -5.85
CA SER A 143 11.29 9.78 -7.30
C SER A 143 11.59 8.36 -7.76
N ASP A 144 12.43 7.61 -7.03
CA ASP A 144 12.75 6.21 -7.37
C ASP A 144 11.51 5.32 -7.28
N ILE A 145 10.73 5.53 -6.22
CA ILE A 145 9.46 4.81 -5.98
C ILE A 145 8.43 5.21 -7.04
N ALA A 146 8.32 6.50 -7.35
CA ALA A 146 7.41 6.98 -8.38
C ALA A 146 7.78 6.40 -9.75
N GLU A 147 9.07 6.35 -10.10
CA GLU A 147 9.51 5.71 -11.33
C GLU A 147 9.16 4.23 -11.35
N LEU A 148 9.40 3.50 -10.26
CA LEU A 148 9.04 2.08 -10.13
C LEU A 148 7.54 1.86 -10.39
N LEU A 149 6.67 2.60 -9.70
CA LEU A 149 5.22 2.45 -9.81
C LEU A 149 4.68 2.86 -11.20
N MET A 150 5.34 3.80 -11.87
CA MET A 150 4.89 4.33 -13.15
C MET A 150 5.47 3.60 -14.37
N GLN A 151 6.35 2.61 -14.20
CA GLN A 151 7.04 1.91 -15.30
C GLN A 151 6.07 1.33 -16.34
N ASP A 152 5.00 0.67 -15.89
CA ASP A 152 4.00 0.06 -16.79
C ASP A 152 2.98 1.08 -17.33
N CYS A 153 2.78 2.18 -16.61
CA CYS A 153 1.92 3.29 -17.03
C CYS A 153 2.51 4.08 -18.20
N LYS A 154 3.81 3.93 -18.51
CA LYS A 154 4.44 4.56 -19.70
C LYS A 154 3.82 4.10 -21.03
N LYS A 155 3.12 2.96 -21.03
CA LYS A 155 2.36 2.45 -22.20
C LYS A 155 0.93 3.00 -22.25
N LEU A 156 0.42 3.49 -21.13
CA LEU A 156 -0.90 4.09 -21.05
C LEU A 156 -0.83 5.52 -21.58
N GLU A 157 -1.84 5.92 -22.35
CA GLU A 157 -1.86 7.17 -23.11
C GLU A 157 -1.45 8.39 -22.26
N LYS A 158 -0.75 9.33 -22.90
CA LYS A 158 -0.40 10.64 -22.33
C LYS A 158 -1.59 11.20 -21.55
N TYR A 159 -1.33 11.77 -20.37
CA TYR A 159 -2.33 12.40 -19.50
C TYR A 159 -3.41 13.12 -20.33
N LYS A 160 -4.64 12.58 -20.29
CA LYS A 160 -5.80 13.24 -20.87
C LYS A 160 -6.32 14.22 -19.84
N ARG A 161 -6.12 15.51 -20.10
CA ARG A 161 -6.65 16.59 -19.26
C ARG A 161 -8.15 16.40 -19.09
N GLN A 162 -8.58 16.21 -17.85
CA GLN A 162 -9.99 16.13 -17.52
C GLN A 162 -10.62 17.52 -17.72
N PRO A 163 -11.82 17.61 -18.34
CA PRO A 163 -12.50 18.89 -18.45
C PRO A 163 -12.77 19.41 -17.04
N PRO A 164 -12.32 20.62 -16.69
CA PRO A 164 -12.55 21.15 -15.36
C PRO A 164 -14.04 21.43 -15.15
N VAL A 165 -14.49 21.35 -13.90
CA VAL A 165 -15.91 21.55 -13.53
C VAL A 165 -16.33 23.03 -13.73
N ALA A 166 -15.36 23.93 -13.80
CA ALA A 166 -15.49 25.31 -14.27
C ALA A 166 -14.40 25.59 -15.30
N ASN A 167 -14.60 26.51 -16.26
CA ASN A 167 -13.59 26.87 -17.26
C ASN A 167 -12.37 27.54 -16.59
N LEU A 168 -11.40 26.73 -16.20
CA LEU A 168 -10.23 27.12 -15.43
C LEU A 168 -9.04 27.20 -16.37
N ILE A 169 -8.60 28.44 -16.63
CA ILE A 169 -7.28 28.76 -17.16
C ILE A 169 -7.03 28.17 -18.58
N ASN A 170 -7.32 28.98 -19.61
CA ASN A 170 -6.68 28.82 -20.91
C ASN A 170 -5.19 29.16 -20.72
N LEU A 171 -4.38 28.12 -20.49
CA LEU A 171 -2.92 28.17 -20.66
C LEU A 171 -2.55 27.89 -22.13
N THR A 172 -3.48 28.11 -23.06
CA THR A 172 -3.22 28.17 -24.48
C THR A 172 -2.98 29.63 -24.82
N ASP A 173 -1.83 29.91 -25.42
CA ASP A 173 -1.41 31.18 -26.02
C ASP A 173 -2.26 31.48 -27.28
N GLU A 174 -3.58 31.39 -27.13
CA GLU A 174 -4.56 31.51 -28.20
C GLU A 174 -5.66 32.42 -27.69
N ASP A 175 -5.84 33.51 -28.43
CA ASP A 175 -6.72 34.62 -28.17
C ASP A 175 -8.04 34.21 -27.50
N TRP A 176 -8.40 34.96 -26.46
CA TRP A 176 -9.71 34.89 -25.83
C TRP A 176 -10.80 34.81 -26.90
N PRO A 177 -11.70 33.80 -26.89
CA PRO A 177 -12.80 33.79 -27.82
C PRO A 177 -13.69 34.98 -27.50
N VAL A 178 -13.56 36.03 -28.31
CA VAL A 178 -14.50 37.14 -28.37
C VAL A 178 -15.82 36.53 -28.81
N LEU A 179 -16.66 36.19 -27.84
CA LEU A 179 -18.07 35.87 -28.05
C LEU A 179 -18.81 37.18 -28.39
N SER A 180 -18.48 37.76 -29.55
CA SER A 180 -19.29 38.80 -30.17
C SER A 180 -20.40 38.14 -30.97
N SER A 181 -21.50 37.81 -30.31
CA SER A 181 -22.81 37.74 -30.98
C SER A 181 -23.94 37.85 -29.96
N GLY A 182 -24.16 39.06 -29.47
CA GLY A 182 -25.40 39.44 -28.78
C GLY A 182 -26.27 40.23 -29.74
N THR A 183 -27.40 39.65 -30.16
CA THR A 183 -28.42 40.33 -30.98
C THR A 183 -28.85 41.63 -30.31
N ARG A 184 -28.77 42.75 -31.05
CA ARG A 184 -29.17 44.09 -30.58
C ARG A 184 -30.68 44.12 -30.29
N ASN A 185 -31.08 44.62 -29.11
CA ASN A 185 -32.48 44.90 -28.80
C ASN A 185 -32.94 46.16 -29.56
N LEU A 186 -33.83 45.98 -30.53
CA LEU A 186 -34.23 47.03 -31.49
C LEU A 186 -35.20 48.09 -30.94
N LEU A 187 -35.57 48.04 -29.64
CA LEU A 187 -36.55 48.94 -29.04
C LEU A 187 -35.99 49.94 -28.03
N THR A 188 -34.72 49.81 -27.63
CA THR A 188 -34.13 50.69 -26.60
C THR A 188 -32.71 51.14 -26.90
N GLY A 189 -32.02 50.56 -27.89
CA GLY A 189 -30.65 50.94 -28.25
C GLY A 189 -29.58 50.62 -27.19
N GLU A 190 -29.99 50.20 -25.99
CA GLU A 190 -29.11 49.83 -24.89
C GLU A 190 -28.82 48.32 -24.91
N ILE A 191 -27.52 47.99 -24.77
CA ILE A 191 -27.03 46.62 -24.62
C ILE A 191 -27.35 46.19 -23.19
N PRO A 192 -28.04 45.05 -22.96
CA PRO A 192 -28.15 44.51 -21.61
C PRO A 192 -26.74 44.13 -21.13
N LEU A 193 -26.19 44.93 -20.20
CA LEU A 193 -24.96 44.65 -19.46
C LEU A 193 -25.23 43.46 -18.53
N ASN A 194 -25.16 42.24 -19.06
CA ASN A 194 -25.17 41.05 -18.21
C ASN A 194 -24.18 39.97 -18.66
N VAL A 195 -23.08 40.42 -19.25
CA VAL A 195 -21.85 39.64 -19.31
C VAL A 195 -20.75 40.63 -18.95
N ASP A 196 -20.37 40.67 -17.67
CA ASP A 196 -19.23 41.47 -17.23
C ASP A 196 -18.01 41.03 -18.06
N THR A 197 -17.48 41.95 -18.86
CA THR A 197 -16.27 41.68 -19.65
C THR A 197 -15.11 41.36 -18.70
N PRO A 198 -14.11 40.56 -19.12
CA PRO A 198 -12.97 40.23 -18.26
C PRO A 198 -12.27 41.49 -17.72
N ALA A 199 -12.24 42.57 -18.51
CA ALA A 199 -11.73 43.87 -18.08
C ALA A 199 -12.54 44.49 -16.93
N GLN A 200 -13.88 44.46 -17.01
CA GLN A 200 -14.77 44.99 -15.95
C GLN A 200 -14.66 44.18 -14.65
N ILE A 201 -14.48 42.86 -14.75
CA ILE A 201 -14.28 41.99 -13.58
C ILE A 201 -13.00 42.40 -12.83
N VAL A 202 -11.91 42.64 -13.55
CA VAL A 202 -10.63 43.09 -12.99
C VAL A 202 -10.70 44.54 -12.49
N GLU A 203 -11.41 45.43 -13.19
CA GLU A 203 -11.61 46.81 -12.76
C GLU A 203 -12.34 46.87 -11.41
N LYS A 204 -13.43 46.12 -11.26
CA LYS A 204 -14.17 46.03 -10.00
C LYS A 204 -13.35 45.42 -8.87
N PHE A 205 -12.54 44.40 -9.16
CA PHE A 205 -11.56 43.87 -8.22
C PHE A 205 -10.57 44.94 -7.76
N THR A 206 -10.03 45.72 -8.70
CA THR A 206 -9.06 46.80 -8.43
C THR A 206 -9.69 47.92 -7.61
N ASN A 207 -10.93 48.31 -7.92
CA ASN A 207 -11.67 49.31 -7.15
C ASN A 207 -11.88 48.86 -5.70
N LEU A 208 -12.27 47.60 -5.45
CA LEU A 208 -12.41 47.07 -4.09
C LEU A 208 -11.08 47.12 -3.32
N LEU A 209 -9.95 46.90 -4.00
CA LEU A 209 -8.62 47.04 -3.41
C LEU A 209 -8.24 48.49 -3.13
N TYR A 210 -8.56 49.44 -4.03
CA TYR A 210 -8.35 50.87 -3.79
C TYR A 210 -9.07 51.36 -2.54
N TYR A 211 -10.28 50.86 -2.27
CA TYR A 211 -11.03 51.16 -1.05
C TYR A 211 -10.57 50.36 0.19
N GLY A 212 -9.49 49.58 0.09
CA GLY A 212 -8.94 48.79 1.20
C GLY A 212 -9.80 47.57 1.59
N ARG A 213 -10.83 47.21 0.82
CA ARG A 213 -11.77 46.13 1.13
C ARG A 213 -11.26 44.77 0.66
N LYS A 214 -10.16 44.32 1.26
CA LYS A 214 -9.44 43.10 0.83
C LYS A 214 -10.31 41.83 0.86
N LYS A 215 -11.21 41.68 1.83
CA LYS A 215 -12.11 40.52 1.95
C LYS A 215 -13.15 40.48 0.81
N GLU A 216 -13.78 41.63 0.53
CA GLU A 216 -14.76 41.75 -0.57
C GLU A 216 -14.10 41.56 -1.94
N ALA A 217 -12.89 42.12 -2.13
CA ALA A 217 -12.10 41.91 -3.33
C ALA A 217 -11.80 40.41 -3.54
N LEU A 218 -11.47 39.71 -2.47
CA LEU A 218 -11.14 38.29 -2.52
C LEU A 218 -12.36 37.42 -2.87
N GLU A 219 -13.50 37.64 -2.21
CA GLU A 219 -14.75 36.96 -2.55
C GLU A 219 -15.18 37.23 -4.00
N TRP A 220 -15.02 38.48 -4.46
CA TRP A 220 -15.29 38.87 -5.85
C TRP A 220 -14.39 38.11 -6.83
N ALA A 221 -13.09 38.03 -6.54
CA ALA A 221 -12.14 37.31 -7.39
C ALA A 221 -12.45 35.80 -7.46
N MET A 222 -12.83 35.18 -6.34
CA MET A 222 -13.20 33.75 -6.31
C MET A 222 -14.47 33.46 -7.11
N LYS A 223 -15.50 34.31 -6.98
CA LYS A 223 -16.77 34.15 -7.72
C LYS A 223 -16.61 34.29 -9.23
N ASN A 224 -15.67 35.13 -9.68
CA ASN A 224 -15.40 35.38 -11.09
C ASN A 224 -14.18 34.61 -11.63
N HIS A 225 -13.71 33.58 -10.91
CA HIS A 225 -12.61 32.71 -11.33
C HIS A 225 -11.27 33.41 -11.58
N LEU A 226 -11.02 34.58 -10.97
CA LEU A 226 -9.73 35.28 -10.98
C LEU A 226 -8.74 34.64 -9.99
N TRP A 227 -8.54 33.33 -10.07
CA TRP A 227 -7.79 32.55 -9.07
C TRP A 227 -6.34 32.99 -8.91
N GLY A 228 -5.66 33.40 -9.97
CA GLY A 228 -4.29 33.94 -9.88
C GLY A 228 -4.22 35.18 -8.98
N HIS A 229 -5.14 36.13 -9.18
CA HIS A 229 -5.24 37.34 -8.35
C HIS A 229 -5.68 37.01 -6.92
N ALA A 230 -6.66 36.11 -6.76
CA ALA A 230 -7.16 35.69 -5.46
C ALA A 230 -6.07 34.99 -4.63
N LEU A 231 -5.35 34.02 -5.21
CA LEU A 231 -4.28 33.28 -4.54
C LEU A 231 -3.10 34.19 -4.19
N PHE A 232 -2.72 35.09 -5.10
CA PHE A 232 -1.67 36.07 -4.82
C PHE A 232 -2.05 37.01 -3.67
N LEU A 233 -3.25 37.62 -3.72
CA LEU A 233 -3.74 38.48 -2.66
C LEU A 233 -3.82 37.73 -1.32
N ALA A 234 -4.37 36.52 -1.32
CA ALA A 234 -4.51 35.71 -0.11
C ALA A 234 -3.17 35.29 0.48
N SER A 235 -2.13 35.08 -0.33
CA SER A 235 -0.77 34.78 0.15
C SER A 235 -0.13 35.90 0.96
N LYS A 236 -0.64 37.14 0.80
CA LYS A 236 -0.21 38.34 1.55
C LYS A 236 -1.15 38.68 2.71
N MET A 237 -2.18 37.86 2.96
CA MET A 237 -3.10 38.00 4.09
C MET A 237 -2.73 36.99 5.19
N ASP A 238 -3.69 36.51 5.96
CA ASP A 238 -3.46 35.49 6.98
C ASP A 238 -3.54 34.05 6.43
N PRO A 239 -2.87 33.08 7.07
CA PRO A 239 -2.88 31.67 6.63
C PRO A 239 -4.27 31.04 6.54
N ARG A 240 -5.23 31.49 7.35
CA ARG A 240 -6.60 30.98 7.31
C ARG A 240 -7.31 31.42 6.04
N THR A 241 -7.18 32.69 5.65
CA THR A 241 -7.67 33.19 4.37
C THR A 241 -7.00 32.50 3.19
N TYR A 242 -5.68 32.30 3.21
CA TYR A 242 -4.98 31.55 2.16
C TYR A 242 -5.53 30.13 1.98
N ASN A 243 -5.67 29.38 3.08
CA ASN A 243 -6.21 28.01 3.05
C ASN A 243 -7.67 27.96 2.58
N TRP A 244 -8.48 28.97 2.89
CA TRP A 244 -9.86 29.06 2.40
C TRP A 244 -9.92 29.25 0.88
N VAL A 245 -9.11 30.15 0.34
CA VAL A 245 -9.02 30.41 -1.11
C VAL A 245 -8.44 29.20 -1.84
N MET A 246 -7.37 28.60 -1.31
CA MET A 246 -6.77 27.38 -1.85
C MET A 246 -7.81 26.25 -1.89
N SER A 247 -8.56 26.05 -0.81
CA SER A 247 -9.65 25.06 -0.78
C SER A 247 -10.69 25.35 -1.86
N GLY A 248 -11.11 26.61 -2.01
CA GLY A 248 -12.04 27.00 -3.08
C GLY A 248 -11.49 26.72 -4.48
N PHE A 249 -10.20 26.99 -4.73
CA PHE A 249 -9.55 26.67 -6.00
C PHE A 249 -9.51 25.16 -6.24
N THR A 250 -9.07 24.36 -5.26
CA THR A 250 -8.99 22.90 -5.43
C THR A 250 -10.34 22.25 -5.72
N THR A 251 -11.44 22.79 -5.21
CA THR A 251 -12.79 22.30 -5.49
C THR A 251 -13.29 22.59 -6.91
N THR A 252 -12.60 23.46 -7.66
CA THR A 252 -12.92 23.70 -9.06
C THR A 252 -12.34 22.64 -10.01
N LEU A 253 -11.32 21.91 -9.56
CA LEU A 253 -10.74 20.78 -10.28
C LEU A 253 -11.66 19.56 -10.25
N ALA A 254 -11.48 18.64 -11.19
CA ALA A 254 -12.27 17.41 -11.23
C ALA A 254 -11.83 16.45 -10.12
N LEU A 255 -12.80 15.80 -9.45
CA LEU A 255 -12.57 14.91 -8.29
C LEU A 255 -11.50 13.82 -8.51
N ASN A 256 -11.33 13.36 -9.75
CA ASN A 256 -10.38 12.32 -10.15
C ASN A 256 -9.10 12.90 -10.81
N ASP A 257 -8.91 14.22 -10.80
CA ASP A 257 -7.72 14.89 -11.33
C ASP A 257 -6.51 14.64 -10.40
N PRO A 258 -5.38 14.14 -10.92
CA PRO A 258 -4.13 14.04 -10.16
C PRO A 258 -3.70 15.35 -9.50
N LEU A 259 -4.00 16.51 -10.12
CA LEU A 259 -3.69 17.82 -9.55
C LEU A 259 -4.49 18.11 -8.29
N GLN A 260 -5.77 17.73 -8.25
CA GLN A 260 -6.59 17.88 -7.04
C GLN A 260 -6.03 17.02 -5.91
N THR A 261 -5.65 15.78 -6.22
CA THR A 261 -5.02 14.86 -5.25
C THR A 261 -3.72 15.45 -4.69
N LEU A 262 -2.86 15.97 -5.56
CA LEU A 262 -1.60 16.59 -5.17
C LEU A 262 -1.82 17.83 -4.30
N PHE A 263 -2.71 18.75 -4.67
CA PHE A 263 -2.97 19.96 -3.90
C PHE A 263 -3.61 19.67 -2.54
N GLN A 264 -4.48 18.67 -2.45
CA GLN A 264 -5.03 18.21 -1.16
C GLN A 264 -3.92 17.68 -0.24
N LEU A 265 -3.01 16.86 -0.78
CA LEU A 265 -1.87 16.34 -0.04
C LEU A 265 -0.91 17.46 0.42
N MET A 266 -0.56 18.39 -0.47
CA MET A 266 0.29 19.54 -0.14
C MET A 266 -0.34 20.45 0.93
N SER A 267 -1.67 20.43 1.04
CA SER A 267 -2.41 21.15 2.09
C SER A 267 -2.53 20.37 3.41
N GLY A 268 -1.87 19.21 3.52
CA GLY A 268 -1.92 18.34 4.71
C GLY A 268 -3.25 17.62 4.91
N ARG A 269 -4.09 17.52 3.87
CA ARG A 269 -5.38 16.82 3.93
C ARG A 269 -5.25 15.44 3.28
N ILE A 270 -6.08 14.50 3.73
CA ILE A 270 -6.20 13.19 3.09
C ILE A 270 -6.92 13.40 1.74
N PRO A 271 -6.31 12.99 0.60
CA PRO A 271 -6.93 13.18 -0.70
C PRO A 271 -8.23 12.38 -0.83
N GLN A 272 -9.24 12.96 -1.47
CA GLN A 272 -10.53 12.29 -1.68
C GLN A 272 -10.39 11.02 -2.51
N ALA A 273 -9.46 11.01 -3.48
CA ALA A 273 -9.12 9.82 -4.26
C ALA A 273 -8.70 8.62 -3.41
N ALA A 274 -8.09 8.85 -2.23
CA ALA A 274 -7.68 7.78 -1.31
C ALA A 274 -8.85 7.19 -0.49
N THR A 275 -9.97 7.91 -0.39
CA THR A 275 -11.16 7.50 0.37
C THR A 275 -12.31 7.02 -0.51
N SER A 276 -12.31 7.40 -1.79
CA SER A 276 -13.33 7.00 -2.76
C SER A 276 -13.06 5.58 -3.25
N ARG A 277 -14.05 4.69 -3.19
CA ARG A 277 -14.00 3.30 -3.71
C ARG A 277 -13.93 3.21 -5.26
N VAL A 278 -13.54 4.28 -5.95
CA VAL A 278 -13.69 4.46 -7.41
C VAL A 278 -12.45 4.00 -8.20
N PHE A 279 -11.47 3.35 -7.56
CA PHE A 279 -10.36 2.70 -8.28
C PHE A 279 -10.73 1.35 -8.91
N GLU A 280 -11.97 0.89 -8.77
CA GLU A 280 -12.54 -0.08 -9.72
C GLU A 280 -12.80 0.65 -11.05
N ILE A 281 -12.37 0.07 -12.17
CA ILE A 281 -12.54 0.56 -13.55
C ILE A 281 -11.44 1.52 -14.03
N CYS A 282 -10.19 1.05 -14.05
CA CYS A 282 -9.21 1.36 -15.09
C CYS A 282 -8.43 0.10 -15.53
N ASN A 283 -9.09 -1.06 -15.47
CA ASN A 283 -8.65 -2.29 -16.14
C ASN A 283 -9.78 -2.70 -17.08
N ASN A 284 -9.75 -2.18 -18.31
CA ASN A 284 -10.30 -2.79 -19.51
C ASN A 284 -9.46 -2.33 -20.68
#